data_AF-A0A852PIX8-F1
#
_entry.id   AF-A0A852PIX8-F1
#
_cell.length_a   1.000
_cell.length_b   1.000
_cell.length_c   1.000
_cell.angle_alpha   90.00
_cell.angle_beta   90.00
_cell.angle_gamma   90.00
#
_symmetry.space_group_name_H-M   'P 1'
#
loop_
_entity.id
_entity.type
_entity.pdbx_description
1 polymer ?
#
loop_
_entity_poly.entity_id
_entity_poly.type
_entity_poly.pdbx_seq_one_letter_code
_entity_poly.pdbx_strand_id
1 'polypeptide(L)'
;MESQYLKQCLGSCLKKGLAEVVEHRPADPIEYLAHWIYNYRKNLDEEKKVDLPQAKKKNPELEQERAAALAELEILRQIEEEEQRKLEEQRQ
;
A
#
# COMPACT_ATOMS: atom_id res chain seq x y z
N MET A 1 16.46 24.16 -13.23
CA MET A 1 16.85 23.33 -12.07
C MET A 1 15.97 23.63 -10.85
N GLU A 2 15.73 24.89 -10.48
CA GLU A 2 14.96 25.21 -9.26
C GLU A 2 13.45 24.92 -9.33
N SER A 3 12.84 25.03 -10.51
CA SER A 3 11.41 24.75 -10.70
C SER A 3 11.03 23.30 -10.44
N GLN A 4 11.93 22.36 -10.76
CA GLN A 4 11.71 20.93 -10.52
C GLN A 4 11.82 20.60 -9.02
N TYR A 5 12.77 21.23 -8.32
CA TYR A 5 12.91 21.11 -6.87
C TYR A 5 11.67 21.64 -6.14
N LEU A 6 11.19 22.82 -6.52
CA LEU A 6 9.95 23.40 -5.96
C LEU A 6 8.74 22.49 -6.23
N LYS A 7 8.65 21.92 -7.43
CA LYS A 7 7.56 20.99 -7.78
C LYS A 7 7.61 19.70 -6.95
N GLN A 8 8.79 19.18 -6.65
CA GLN A 8 8.93 17.96 -5.84
C GLN A 8 8.66 18.23 -4.34
N CYS A 9 9.17 19.33 -3.80
CA CYS A 9 9.05 19.62 -2.37
C CYS A 9 7.71 20.26 -1.99
N LEU A 10 7.18 21.15 -2.84
CA LEU A 10 6.00 21.96 -2.53
C LEU A 10 4.81 21.64 -3.44
N GLY A 11 4.99 20.89 -4.53
CA GLY A 11 3.91 20.66 -5.49
C GLY A 11 2.71 19.92 -4.91
N SER A 12 2.93 18.89 -4.10
CA SER A 12 1.84 18.13 -3.45
C SER A 12 1.15 18.96 -2.35
N CYS A 13 1.95 19.66 -1.54
CA CYS A 13 1.48 20.57 -0.49
C CYS A 13 0.59 21.67 -1.06
N LEU A 14 1.10 22.41 -2.05
CA LEU A 14 0.40 23.52 -2.67
C LEU A 14 -0.85 23.06 -3.41
N LYS A 15 -0.83 21.90 -4.08
CA LYS A 15 -2.02 21.37 -4.77
C LYS A 15 -3.17 21.11 -3.79
N LYS A 16 -2.89 20.45 -2.66
CA LYS A 16 -3.89 20.14 -1.62
C LYS A 16 -4.36 21.43 -0.93
N GLY A 17 -3.45 22.34 -0.57
CA GLY A 17 -3.81 23.60 0.09
C GLY A 17 -4.61 24.53 -0.80
N LEU A 18 -4.29 24.61 -2.09
CA LEU A 18 -5.10 25.39 -3.04
C LEU A 18 -6.48 24.79 -3.25
N ALA A 19 -6.63 23.47 -3.22
CA ALA A 19 -7.95 22.84 -3.29
C ALA A 19 -8.84 23.24 -2.10
N GLU A 20 -8.28 23.20 -0.88
CA GLU A 20 -8.96 23.63 0.34
C GLU A 20 -9.36 25.11 0.33
N VAL A 21 -8.47 25.99 -0.15
CA VAL A 21 -8.77 27.42 -0.30
C VAL A 21 -9.92 27.65 -1.28
N VAL A 22 -9.96 26.90 -2.39
CA VAL A 22 -11.04 27.01 -3.39
C VAL A 22 -12.37 26.49 -2.85
N GLU A 23 -12.33 25.43 -2.04
CA GLU A 23 -13.53 24.84 -1.43
C GLU A 23 -14.11 25.74 -0.34
N HIS A 24 -13.27 26.24 0.57
CA HIS A 24 -13.71 27.06 1.71
C HIS A 24 -13.94 28.53 1.37
N ARG A 25 -13.34 29.05 0.29
CA ARG A 25 -13.35 30.48 -0.09
C ARG A 25 -13.24 31.44 1.12
N PRO A 26 -12.14 31.35 1.88
CA PRO A 26 -11.91 32.23 3.01
C PRO A 26 -11.81 33.70 2.54
N ALA A 27 -12.11 34.64 3.44
CA ALA A 27 -11.97 36.07 3.18
C ALA A 27 -10.51 36.43 2.81
N ASP A 28 -9.54 35.79 3.45
CA ASP A 28 -8.10 35.96 3.21
C ASP A 28 -7.44 34.63 2.78
N PRO A 29 -7.39 34.35 1.47
CA PRO A 29 -6.88 33.08 0.94
C PRO A 29 -5.38 32.86 1.19
N ILE A 30 -4.59 33.93 1.28
CA ILE A 30 -3.15 33.85 1.53
C ILE A 30 -2.89 33.44 2.98
N GLU A 31 -3.58 34.07 3.94
CA GLU A 31 -3.43 33.75 5.36
C GLU A 31 -3.94 32.35 5.68
N TYR A 32 -5.10 31.98 5.13
CA TYR A 32 -5.64 30.63 5.27
C TYR A 32 -4.66 29.58 4.74
N LEU A 33 -4.10 29.80 3.54
CA LEU A 33 -3.12 28.89 2.96
C LEU A 33 -1.85 28.80 3.81
N ALA A 34 -1.39 29.90 4.40
CA ALA A 34 -0.22 29.91 5.29
C ALA A 34 -0.46 29.05 6.55
N HIS A 35 -1.62 29.23 7.21
CA HIS A 35 -2.02 28.41 8.35
C HIS A 35 -2.18 26.93 7.97
N TRP A 36 -2.76 26.66 6.80
CA TRP A 36 -2.93 25.32 6.27
C TRP A 36 -1.59 24.62 6.04
N ILE A 37 -0.63 25.30 5.38
CA ILE A 37 0.73 24.76 5.13
C ILE A 37 1.49 24.55 6.44
N TYR A 38 1.32 25.44 7.42
CA TYR A 38 1.95 25.28 8.74
C TYR A 38 1.46 24.01 9.45
N ASN A 39 0.17 23.71 9.35
CA ASN A 39 -0.42 22.49 9.92
C ASN A 39 -0.21 21.25 9.04
N TYR A 40 0.03 21.42 7.73
CA TYR A 40 0.19 20.32 6.77
C TYR A 40 1.30 19.32 7.14
N ARG A 41 2.40 19.79 7.74
CA ARG A 41 3.47 18.90 8.22
C ARG A 41 3.00 17.93 9.30
N LYS A 42 2.13 18.38 10.20
CA LYS A 42 1.51 17.51 11.23
C LYS A 42 0.52 16.56 10.58
N ASN A 43 -0.31 17.05 9.67
CA ASN A 43 -1.32 16.24 8.99
C ASN A 43 -0.69 15.16 8.08
N LEU A 44 0.45 15.44 7.43
CA LEU A 44 1.19 14.47 6.62
C LEU A 44 1.79 13.32 7.45
N ASP A 45 2.26 13.61 8.66
CA ASP A 45 2.82 12.60 9.55
C ASP A 45 1.71 11.62 10.00
N GLU A 46 0.53 12.17 10.29
CA GLU A 46 -0.66 11.38 10.62
C GLU A 46 -1.21 10.62 9.41
N GLU A 47 -1.28 11.23 8.21
CA GLU A 47 -1.71 10.56 6.97
C GLU A 47 -0.78 9.38 6.63
N LYS A 48 0.55 9.58 6.71
CA LYS A 48 1.51 8.47 6.55
C LYS A 48 1.31 7.37 7.59
N LYS A 49 1.06 7.71 8.84
CA LYS A 49 0.76 6.70 9.88
C LYS A 49 -0.52 5.93 9.61
N VAL A 50 -1.46 6.45 8.82
CA VAL A 50 -2.71 5.77 8.42
C VAL A 50 -2.53 4.94 7.15
N ASP A 51 -1.66 5.35 6.22
CA ASP A 51 -1.35 4.57 5.01
C ASP A 51 -0.48 3.34 5.28
N LEU A 52 0.50 3.43 6.20
CA LEU A 52 1.33 2.28 6.60
C LEU A 52 0.53 1.06 7.10
N PRO A 53 -0.48 1.19 7.98
CA PRO A 53 -1.26 0.05 8.46
C PRO A 53 -2.22 -0.50 7.40
N GLN A 54 -2.69 0.31 6.44
CA GLN A 54 -3.54 -0.19 5.35
C GLN A 54 -2.73 -1.00 4.32
N ALA A 55 -1.52 -0.55 3.98
CA ALA A 55 -0.60 -1.32 3.12
C ALA A 55 -0.19 -2.65 3.78
N LYS A 56 -0.01 -2.69 5.10
CA LYS A 56 0.30 -3.92 5.84
C LYS A 56 -0.88 -4.89 5.96
N LYS A 57 -2.12 -4.39 5.95
CA LYS A 57 -3.34 -5.23 6.06
C LYS A 57 -3.74 -5.93 4.76
N LYS A 58 -3.24 -5.50 3.60
CA LYS A 58 -3.59 -6.11 2.29
C LYS A 58 -2.67 -7.27 1.87
N ASN A 59 -1.53 -7.42 2.54
CA ASN A 59 -0.56 -8.50 2.29
C ASN A 59 -0.86 -9.88 2.94
N PRO A 60 -1.53 -10.01 4.12
CA PRO A 60 -1.65 -11.30 4.79
C PRO A 60 -2.58 -12.28 4.06
N GLU A 61 -3.66 -11.81 3.44
CA GLU A 61 -4.60 -12.68 2.70
C GLU A 61 -3.97 -13.27 1.44
N LEU A 62 -3.22 -12.46 0.68
CA LEU A 62 -2.50 -12.93 -0.51
C LEU A 62 -1.38 -13.93 -0.15
N GLU A 63 -0.74 -13.74 1.00
CA GLU A 63 0.32 -14.64 1.47
C GLU A 63 -0.26 -15.98 1.97
N GLN A 64 -1.40 -15.95 2.66
CA GLN A 64 -2.12 -17.16 3.08
C GLN A 64 -2.60 -17.99 1.88
N GLU A 65 -3.17 -17.36 0.85
CA GLU A 65 -3.65 -18.07 -0.34
C GLU A 65 -2.51 -18.77 -1.08
N ARG A 66 -1.34 -18.09 -1.20
CA ARG A 66 -0.14 -18.68 -1.80
C ARG A 66 0.42 -19.84 -0.97
N ALA A 67 0.43 -19.71 0.35
CA ALA A 67 0.91 -20.77 1.24
C ALA A 67 0.01 -22.02 1.17
N ALA A 68 -1.31 -21.82 1.11
CA ALA A 68 -2.27 -22.91 0.96
C ALA A 68 -2.12 -23.64 -0.39
N ALA A 69 -1.98 -22.89 -1.50
CA ALA A 69 -1.78 -23.47 -2.82
C ALA A 69 -0.48 -24.29 -2.93
N LEU A 70 0.60 -23.85 -2.28
CA LEU A 70 1.85 -24.60 -2.24
C LEU A 70 1.74 -25.89 -1.41
N ALA A 71 1.04 -25.84 -0.26
CA ALA A 71 0.82 -27.01 0.57
C ALA A 71 -0.02 -28.07 -0.16
N GLU A 72 -1.05 -27.66 -0.90
CA GLU A 72 -1.91 -28.57 -1.65
C GLU A 72 -1.15 -29.28 -2.78
N LEU A 73 -0.27 -28.55 -3.50
CA LEU A 73 0.59 -29.14 -4.53
C LEU A 73 1.60 -30.16 -3.96
N GLU A 74 2.16 -29.89 -2.79
CA GLU A 74 3.08 -30.83 -2.14
C GLU A 74 2.35 -32.11 -1.71
N ILE A 75 1.15 -31.98 -1.14
CA ILE A 75 0.32 -33.14 -0.76
C ILE A 75 -0.03 -33.98 -1.99
N LEU A 76 -0.43 -33.36 -3.11
CA LEU A 76 -0.74 -34.07 -4.35
C LEU A 76 0.48 -34.81 -4.90
N ARG A 77 1.67 -34.20 -4.85
CA ARG A 77 2.91 -34.84 -5.29
C ARG A 77 3.23 -36.08 -4.44
N GLN A 78 3.11 -35.97 -3.11
CA GLN A 78 3.33 -37.10 -2.20
C GLN A 78 2.37 -38.27 -2.47
N ILE A 79 1.09 -37.97 -2.72
CA ILE A 79 0.09 -38.99 -3.06
C ILE A 79 0.43 -39.67 -4.39
N GLU A 80 0.82 -38.90 -5.42
CA GLU A 80 1.19 -39.45 -6.71
C GLU A 80 2.44 -40.33 -6.62
N GLU A 81 3.45 -39.92 -5.85
CA GLU A 81 4.65 -40.73 -5.57
C GLU A 81 4.31 -42.02 -4.80
N GLU A 82 3.41 -41.97 -3.83
CA GLU A 82 2.99 -43.15 -3.06
C GLU A 82 2.20 -44.14 -3.92
N GLU A 83 1.29 -43.64 -4.76
CA GLU A 83 0.52 -44.47 -5.70
C GLU A 83 1.43 -45.14 -6.75
N GLN A 84 2.43 -44.42 -7.26
CA GLN A 84 3.42 -44.98 -8.18
C GLN A 84 4.23 -46.10 -7.51
N ARG A 85 4.70 -45.90 -6.27
CA ARG A 85 5.42 -46.96 -5.54
C ARG A 85 4.56 -48.20 -5.31
N LYS A 86 3.29 -48.03 -4.91
CA LYS A 86 2.37 -49.17 -4.73
C LYS A 86 2.13 -49.94 -6.02
N LEU A 87 2.02 -49.23 -7.15
CA LEU A 87 1.83 -49.87 -8.46
C LEU A 87 3.09 -50.64 -8.89
N GLU A 88 4.27 -50.11 -8.59
CA GLU A 88 5.55 -50.76 -8.88
C GLU A 88 5.77 -52.00 -7.99
N GLU A 89 5.43 -51.93 -6.70
CA GLU A 89 5.44 -53.08 -5.78
C GLU A 89 4.44 -54.18 -6.17
N GLN A 90 3.26 -53.83 -6.71
CA GLN A 90 2.30 -54.83 -7.21
C GLN A 90 2.71 -55.49 -8.54
N ARG A 91 3.67 -54.91 -9.26
CA ARG A 91 4.16 -55.41 -10.55
C ARG A 91 5.39 -56.32 -10.45
N GLN A 92 6.05 -56.38 -9.29
CA GLN A 92 7.13 -57.33 -8.97
C GLN A 92 6.58 -58.61 -8.34
#